data_AF-A0A3D2MQ46-F1
#
_entry.id   AF-A0A3D2MQ46-F1
#
_cell.length_a   1.000
_cell.length_b   1.000
_cell.length_c   1.000
_cell.angle_alpha   90.00
_cell.angle_beta   90.00
_cell.angle_gamma   90.00
#
_symmetry.space_group_name_H-M   'P 1'
#
loop_
_entity.id
_entity.type
_entity.pdbx_description
1 polymer ?
#
loop_
_entity_poly.entity_id
_entity_poly.type
_entity_poly.pdbx_seq_one_letter_code
_entity_poly.pdbx_strand_id
1 'polypeptide(L)'
;MTLFAVRVASRPADETHHYGHGKVENLSAFLETGLLVLAAIWVIYEAMRRLLFHDSHVEITIWAFVVMAISIAVDFTRSRRLLRVARATGSQALEADALHFSTDIWSSSVVIAGLLVVWLAGRFSLPGWLGQADAVAALGVSGIVIWVSIRLAKETIDALLDRAPDSIVEQVQKKVRDIHDV
;
A
#
# COMPACT_ATOMS: atom_id res chain seq x y z
N MET A 1 -2.06 5.26 12.39
CA MET A 1 -3.38 5.93 12.38
C MET A 1 -4.51 4.91 12.45
N THR A 2 -4.36 3.79 11.73
CA THR A 2 -5.27 2.64 11.65
C THR A 2 -5.79 2.14 13.00
N LEU A 3 -4.93 1.88 13.99
CA LEU A 3 -5.37 1.43 15.31
C LEU A 3 -6.34 2.40 16.00
N PHE A 4 -6.12 3.71 15.86
CA PHE A 4 -7.01 4.72 16.43
C PHE A 4 -8.33 4.77 15.66
N ALA A 5 -8.27 4.76 14.32
CA ALA A 5 -9.46 4.75 13.47
C ALA A 5 -10.35 3.53 13.73
N VAL A 6 -9.78 2.33 13.80
CA VAL A 6 -10.53 1.09 14.12
C VAL A 6 -11.14 1.15 15.52
N ARG A 7 -10.42 1.68 16.52
CA ARG A 7 -10.96 1.86 17.88
C ARG A 7 -12.14 2.82 17.91
N VAL A 8 -12.08 3.92 17.14
CA VAL A 8 -13.17 4.90 17.07
C VAL A 8 -14.35 4.32 16.28
N ALA A 9 -14.09 3.65 15.17
CA ALA A 9 -15.11 3.01 14.34
C ALA A 9 -15.86 1.89 15.07
N SER A 10 -15.20 1.21 16.01
CA SER A 10 -15.80 0.18 16.86
C SER A 10 -16.73 0.74 17.95
N ARG A 11 -16.87 2.06 18.08
CA ARG A 11 -17.77 2.66 19.07
C ARG A 11 -19.23 2.53 18.63
N PRO A 12 -20.14 2.18 19.55
CA PRO A 12 -21.57 2.14 19.25
C PRO A 12 -22.11 3.52 18.87
N ALA A 13 -23.33 3.56 18.33
CA ALA A 13 -24.02 4.80 18.02
C ALA A 13 -24.21 5.67 19.28
N ASP A 14 -24.09 6.99 19.10
CA ASP A 14 -24.32 7.98 20.15
C ASP A 14 -25.34 9.04 19.69
N GLU A 15 -25.62 10.02 20.55
CA GLU A 15 -26.58 11.09 20.27
C GLU A 15 -26.18 11.99 19.09
N THR A 16 -24.89 12.03 18.73
CA THR A 16 -24.37 12.84 17.62
C THR A 16 -24.21 12.02 16.34
N HIS A 17 -24.07 10.70 16.45
CA HIS A 17 -23.84 9.76 15.36
C HIS A 17 -24.81 8.58 15.47
N HIS A 18 -26.06 8.79 15.04
CA HIS A 18 -27.13 7.79 15.11
C HIS A 18 -26.85 6.53 14.29
N TYR A 19 -26.03 6.62 13.23
CA TYR A 19 -25.62 5.50 12.39
C TYR A 19 -24.30 4.84 12.85
N GLY A 20 -23.73 5.30 13.97
CA GLY A 20 -22.44 4.83 14.48
C GLY A 20 -21.23 5.48 13.83
N HIS A 21 -20.04 4.99 14.19
CA HIS A 21 -18.75 5.58 13.82
C HIS A 21 -18.03 4.85 12.69
N GLY A 22 -18.68 3.88 12.03
CA GLY A 22 -18.04 3.04 11.00
C GLY A 22 -17.36 3.83 9.87
N LYS A 23 -17.92 4.98 9.48
CA LYS A 23 -17.33 5.84 8.43
C LYS A 23 -15.95 6.41 8.79
N VAL A 24 -15.57 6.46 10.07
CA VAL A 24 -14.24 6.90 10.52
C VAL A 24 -13.15 5.95 9.99
N GLU A 25 -13.47 4.67 9.85
CA GLU A 25 -12.53 3.69 9.31
C GLU A 25 -12.25 3.95 7.84
N ASN A 26 -13.30 4.15 7.04
CA ASN A 26 -13.18 4.49 5.62
C ASN A 26 -12.44 5.82 5.45
N LEU A 27 -12.74 6.83 6.28
CA LEU A 27 -12.01 8.10 6.23
C LEU A 27 -10.51 7.94 6.51
N SER A 28 -10.14 7.10 7.49
CA SER A 28 -8.72 6.80 7.76
C SER A 28 -8.06 6.07 6.60
N ALA A 29 -8.73 5.09 6.01
CA ALA A 29 -8.22 4.36 4.84
C ALA A 29 -8.00 5.30 3.65
N PHE A 30 -8.88 6.30 3.46
CA PHE A 30 -8.77 7.29 2.40
C PHE A 30 -7.52 8.17 2.58
N LEU A 31 -7.33 8.70 3.79
CA LEU A 31 -6.17 9.52 4.13
C LEU A 31 -4.85 8.75 4.00
N GLU A 32 -4.83 7.49 4.47
CA GLU A 32 -3.67 6.61 4.36
C GLU A 32 -3.32 6.28 2.91
N THR A 33 -4.33 6.00 2.09
CA THR A 33 -4.14 5.78 0.66
C THR A 33 -3.59 7.03 -0.03
N GLY A 34 -4.04 8.24 0.37
CA GLY A 34 -3.47 9.49 -0.11
C GLY A 34 -1.98 9.66 0.23
N LEU A 35 -1.59 9.32 1.46
CA LEU A 35 -0.19 9.31 1.89
C LEU A 35 0.65 8.34 1.07
N LEU A 36 0.12 7.16 0.75
CA LEU A 36 0.80 6.18 -0.10
C LEU A 36 1.06 6.71 -1.52
N VAL A 37 0.08 7.39 -2.13
CA VAL A 37 0.28 8.04 -3.44
C VAL A 37 1.37 9.10 -3.37
N LEU A 38 1.38 9.94 -2.34
CA LEU A 38 2.42 10.96 -2.15
C LEU A 38 3.81 10.34 -1.98
N ALA A 39 3.92 9.28 -1.17
CA ALA A 39 5.17 8.55 -1.00
C ALA A 39 5.65 7.92 -2.31
N ALA A 40 4.75 7.34 -3.11
CA ALA A 40 5.10 6.77 -4.41
C ALA A 40 5.60 7.83 -5.40
N ILE A 41 4.96 9.01 -5.44
CA ILE A 41 5.43 10.16 -6.24
C ILE A 41 6.83 10.60 -5.79
N TRP A 42 7.08 10.63 -4.49
CA TRP A 42 8.39 10.96 -3.94
C TRP A 42 9.48 9.95 -4.37
N VAL A 43 9.17 8.66 -4.34
CA VAL A 43 10.08 7.60 -4.80
C VAL A 43 10.38 7.76 -6.30
N ILE A 44 9.39 8.07 -7.13
CA ILE A 44 9.59 8.35 -8.56
C ILE A 44 10.55 9.52 -8.74
N TYR A 45 10.33 10.60 -7.98
CA TYR A 45 11.18 11.79 -8.04
C TYR A 45 12.63 11.46 -7.66
N GLU A 46 12.84 10.70 -6.58
CA GLU A 46 14.18 10.29 -6.13
C GLU A 46 14.87 9.37 -7.16
N ALA A 47 14.13 8.41 -7.71
CA ALA A 47 14.62 7.50 -8.74
C ALA A 47 15.02 8.25 -10.03
N MET A 48 14.21 9.23 -10.45
CA MET A 48 14.56 10.11 -11.57
C MET A 48 15.78 10.98 -11.26
N ARG A 49 15.88 11.52 -10.04
CA ARG A 49 17.03 12.33 -9.64
C ARG A 49 18.32 11.51 -9.66
N ARG A 50 18.29 10.28 -9.15
CA ARG A 50 19.42 9.33 -9.22
C ARG A 50 19.83 9.03 -10.66
N LEU A 51 18.87 8.81 -11.55
CA LEU A 51 19.13 8.51 -12.96
C LEU A 51 19.78 9.69 -13.70
N LEU A 52 19.35 10.91 -13.39
CA LEU A 52 19.79 12.13 -14.10
C LEU A 52 21.09 12.72 -13.55
N PHE A 53 21.31 12.67 -12.23
CA PHE A 53 22.41 13.40 -11.60
C PHE A 53 23.58 12.50 -11.15
N HIS A 54 23.51 11.17 -11.29
CA HIS A 54 24.57 10.21 -10.93
C HIS A 54 25.19 10.40 -9.52
N ASP A 55 24.52 11.13 -8.64
CA ASP A 55 24.99 11.39 -7.29
C ASP A 55 24.53 10.29 -6.36
N SER A 56 25.35 9.26 -6.19
CA SER A 56 25.35 8.51 -4.94
C SER A 56 26.61 7.65 -4.81
N HIS A 57 27.57 8.16 -4.04
CA HIS A 57 28.50 7.31 -3.32
C HIS A 57 27.71 6.63 -2.20
N VAL A 58 27.04 5.52 -2.51
CA VAL A 58 26.46 4.69 -1.46
C VAL A 58 27.60 3.90 -0.84
N GLU A 59 27.89 4.14 0.44
CA GLU A 59 28.79 3.27 1.19
C GLU A 59 28.10 1.93 1.42
N ILE A 60 28.36 0.99 0.53
CA ILE A 60 27.82 -0.37 0.59
C ILE A 60 28.51 -1.11 1.74
N THR A 61 27.84 -1.16 2.89
CA THR A 61 28.28 -1.98 4.03
C THR A 61 27.42 -3.23 4.13
N ILE A 62 28.01 -4.37 4.53
CA ILE A 62 27.28 -5.64 4.77
C ILE A 62 26.08 -5.43 5.71
N TRP A 63 26.21 -4.53 6.69
CA TRP A 63 25.14 -4.14 7.60
C TRP A 63 23.90 -3.58 6.90
N ALA A 64 24.04 -2.86 5.77
CA ALA A 64 22.90 -2.34 5.02
C ALA A 64 22.03 -3.49 4.48
N PHE A 65 22.65 -4.55 3.96
CA PHE A 65 21.92 -5.74 3.48
C PHE A 65 21.22 -6.47 4.62
N VAL A 66 21.88 -6.64 5.77
CA VAL A 66 21.30 -7.34 6.92
C VAL A 66 20.09 -6.58 7.48
N VAL A 67 20.22 -5.26 7.68
CA VAL A 67 19.14 -4.43 8.21
C VAL A 67 17.94 -4.41 7.26
N MET A 68 18.17 -4.25 5.95
CA MET A 68 17.09 -4.29 4.97
C MET A 68 16.41 -5.66 4.89
N ALA A 69 17.17 -6.76 4.94
CA ALA A 69 16.61 -8.11 4.92
C ALA A 69 15.71 -8.36 6.13
N ILE A 70 16.11 -7.87 7.32
CA ILE A 70 15.28 -7.93 8.54
C ILE A 70 14.02 -7.09 8.37
N SER A 71 14.13 -5.85 7.84
CA SER A 71 12.97 -4.99 7.58
C SER A 71 11.96 -5.69 6.67
N ILE A 72 12.42 -6.21 5.53
CA ILE A 72 11.58 -6.94 4.58
C ILE A 72 10.86 -8.12 5.25
N ALA A 73 11.56 -8.90 6.09
CA ALA A 73 10.95 -10.04 6.78
C ALA A 73 9.86 -9.60 7.79
N VAL A 74 10.09 -8.50 8.51
CA VAL A 74 9.12 -7.93 9.45
C VAL A 74 7.90 -7.41 8.70
N ASP A 75 8.11 -6.61 7.66
CA ASP A 75 7.04 -6.00 6.86
C ASP A 75 6.22 -7.07 6.14
N PHE A 76 6.87 -8.13 5.63
CA PHE A 76 6.20 -9.29 5.06
C PHE A 76 5.30 -9.99 6.06
N THR A 77 5.80 -10.22 7.28
CA THR A 77 5.01 -10.86 8.33
C THR A 77 3.82 -9.99 8.74
N ARG A 78 4.01 -8.67 8.85
CA ARG A 78 2.95 -7.70 9.14
C ARG A 78 1.91 -7.66 8.04
N SER A 79 2.30 -7.34 6.81
CA SER A 79 1.41 -7.25 5.64
C SER A 79 0.52 -8.49 5.54
N ARG A 80 1.10 -9.69 5.64
CA ARG A 80 0.35 -10.95 5.51
C ARG A 80 -0.65 -11.17 6.65
N ARG A 81 -0.33 -10.74 7.87
CA ARG A 81 -1.24 -10.81 9.02
C ARG A 81 -2.37 -9.79 8.90
N LEU A 82 -2.04 -8.53 8.60
CA LEU A 82 -3.03 -7.46 8.42
C LEU A 82 -4.00 -7.79 7.29
N LEU A 83 -3.49 -8.21 6.12
CA LEU A 83 -4.33 -8.55 4.98
C LEU A 83 -5.29 -9.70 5.27
N ARG A 84 -4.85 -10.69 6.07
CA ARG A 84 -5.70 -11.80 6.50
C ARG A 84 -6.84 -11.31 7.39
N VAL A 85 -6.55 -10.41 8.33
CA VAL A 85 -7.58 -9.85 9.22
C VAL A 85 -8.51 -8.93 8.44
N ALA A 86 -7.97 -8.04 7.60
CA ALA A 86 -8.75 -7.13 6.76
C ALA A 86 -9.78 -7.87 5.92
N ARG A 87 -9.39 -8.98 5.26
CA ARG A 87 -10.31 -9.81 4.47
C ARG A 87 -11.34 -10.55 5.32
N ALA A 88 -10.99 -10.92 6.55
CA ALA A 88 -11.92 -11.61 7.46
C ALA A 88 -12.94 -10.64 8.07
N THR A 89 -12.58 -9.38 8.30
CA THR A 89 -13.43 -8.37 8.94
C THR A 89 -14.06 -7.38 7.97
N GLY A 90 -13.65 -7.38 6.70
CA GLY A 90 -14.06 -6.36 5.72
C GLY A 90 -13.52 -4.96 6.05
N SER A 91 -12.43 -4.88 6.81
CA SER A 91 -11.89 -3.63 7.33
C SER A 91 -11.02 -2.91 6.30
N GLN A 92 -11.52 -1.79 5.78
CA GLN A 92 -10.79 -0.97 4.80
C GLN A 92 -9.53 -0.32 5.40
N ALA A 93 -9.55 0.06 6.69
CA ALA A 93 -8.37 0.61 7.34
C ALA A 93 -7.25 -0.44 7.49
N LEU A 94 -7.59 -1.67 7.88
CA LEU A 94 -6.60 -2.76 7.95
C LEU A 94 -6.08 -3.15 6.56
N GLU A 95 -6.89 -3.03 5.52
CA GLU A 95 -6.47 -3.26 4.14
C GLU A 95 -5.49 -2.19 3.64
N ALA A 96 -5.77 -0.91 3.90
CA ALA A 96 -4.86 0.19 3.58
C ALA A 96 -3.49 0.04 4.29
N ASP A 97 -3.50 -0.29 5.58
CA ASP A 97 -2.28 -0.53 6.38
C ASP A 97 -1.50 -1.76 5.86
N ALA A 98 -2.22 -2.82 5.45
CA ALA A 98 -1.57 -3.98 4.82
C ALA A 98 -0.89 -3.61 3.49
N LEU A 99 -1.51 -2.73 2.70
CA LEU A 99 -0.92 -2.25 1.46
C LEU A 99 0.32 -1.38 1.70
N HIS A 100 0.30 -0.57 2.76
CA HIS A 100 1.45 0.23 3.17
C HIS A 100 2.67 -0.66 3.41
N PHE A 101 2.56 -1.66 4.29
CA PHE A 101 3.65 -2.60 4.54
C PHE A 101 4.04 -3.39 3.29
N SER A 102 3.08 -3.69 2.41
CA SER A 102 3.38 -4.36 1.13
C SER A 102 4.25 -3.49 0.22
N THR A 103 4.00 -2.19 0.19
CA THR A 103 4.78 -1.20 -0.54
C THR A 103 6.20 -1.10 0.00
N ASP A 104 6.36 -1.08 1.32
CA ASP A 104 7.66 -1.03 1.98
C ASP A 104 8.53 -2.25 1.65
N ILE A 105 7.92 -3.44 1.58
CA ILE A 105 8.61 -4.67 1.13
C ILE A 105 9.14 -4.50 -0.28
N TRP A 106 8.30 -4.05 -1.23
CA TRP A 106 8.70 -3.90 -2.62
C TRP A 106 9.77 -2.82 -2.79
N SER A 107 9.61 -1.67 -2.12
CA SER A 107 10.58 -0.58 -2.12
C SER A 107 11.94 -1.05 -1.59
N SER A 108 11.95 -1.70 -0.42
CA SER A 108 13.17 -2.25 0.19
C SER A 108 13.81 -3.36 -0.66
N SER A 109 12.98 -4.17 -1.34
CA SER A 109 13.45 -5.24 -2.23
C SER A 109 14.11 -4.70 -3.51
N VAL A 110 13.63 -3.57 -4.02
CA VAL A 110 14.30 -2.88 -5.13
C VAL A 110 15.66 -2.36 -4.69
N VAL A 111 15.70 -1.64 -3.56
CA VAL A 111 16.93 -1.04 -3.06
C VAL A 111 17.99 -2.11 -2.76
N ILE A 112 17.60 -3.21 -2.13
CA ILE A 112 18.54 -4.31 -1.87
C ILE A 112 19.04 -4.96 -3.16
N ALA A 113 18.19 -5.12 -4.18
CA ALA A 113 18.59 -5.64 -5.48
C ALA A 113 19.54 -4.69 -6.21
N GLY A 114 19.26 -3.38 -6.19
CA GLY A 114 20.12 -2.35 -6.76
C GLY A 114 21.50 -2.30 -6.11
N LEU A 115 21.55 -2.36 -4.78
CA LEU A 115 22.81 -2.43 -4.03
C LEU A 115 23.59 -3.71 -4.34
N LEU A 116 22.90 -4.85 -4.52
CA LEU A 116 23.53 -6.11 -4.91
C LEU A 116 24.18 -5.99 -6.29
N VAL A 117 23.47 -5.37 -7.25
CA VAL A 117 23.97 -5.10 -8.60
C VAL A 117 25.21 -4.21 -8.59
N VAL A 118 25.21 -3.11 -7.84
CA VAL A 118 26.37 -2.21 -7.73
C VAL A 118 27.55 -2.92 -7.06
N TRP A 119 27.30 -3.71 -6.00
CA TRP A 119 28.32 -4.48 -5.30
C TRP A 119 28.98 -5.53 -6.21
N LEU A 120 28.18 -6.28 -6.96
CA LEU A 120 28.67 -7.24 -7.96
C LEU A 120 29.41 -6.56 -9.11
N ALA A 121 28.91 -5.41 -9.60
CA ALA A 121 29.57 -4.65 -10.66
C ALA A 121 30.96 -4.15 -10.25
N GLY A 122 31.11 -3.68 -9.01
CA GLY A 122 32.41 -3.29 -8.43
C GLY A 122 33.36 -4.48 -8.24
N ARG A 123 32.83 -5.67 -7.89
CA ARG A 123 33.64 -6.88 -7.69
C ARG A 123 34.11 -7.54 -9.00
N PHE A 124 33.32 -7.45 -10.06
CA PHE A 124 33.56 -8.11 -11.36
C PHE A 124 33.98 -7.17 -12.48
N SER A 125 34.25 -5.88 -12.20
CA SER A 125 34.64 -4.87 -13.20
C SER A 125 33.69 -4.80 -14.40
N LEU A 126 32.38 -4.94 -14.14
CA LEU A 126 31.35 -4.86 -15.18
C LEU A 126 31.11 -3.40 -15.61
N PRO A 127 30.67 -3.14 -16.85
CA PRO A 127 30.59 -1.79 -17.37
C PRO A 127 29.47 -0.97 -16.68
N GLY A 128 29.71 0.34 -16.48
CA GLY A 128 28.96 1.23 -15.57
C GLY A 128 27.47 1.50 -15.86
N TRP A 129 26.89 0.91 -16.91
CA TRP A 129 25.45 1.03 -17.23
C TRP A 129 24.56 0.25 -16.23
N LEU A 130 25.11 -0.73 -15.50
CA LEU A 130 24.36 -1.47 -14.48
C LEU A 130 23.94 -0.61 -13.28
N GLY A 131 24.56 0.55 -13.05
CA GLY A 131 24.17 1.48 -11.97
C GLY A 131 22.75 2.04 -12.13
N GLN A 132 22.19 2.00 -13.35
CA GLN A 132 20.85 2.52 -13.66
C GLN A 132 19.73 1.49 -13.39
N ALA A 133 20.07 0.21 -13.18
CA ALA A 133 19.09 -0.86 -12.97
C ALA A 133 18.26 -0.66 -11.68
N ASP A 134 18.88 -0.10 -10.63
CA ASP A 134 18.21 0.25 -9.36
C ASP A 134 17.09 1.27 -9.58
N ALA A 135 17.39 2.35 -10.33
CA ALA A 135 16.43 3.41 -10.62
C ALA A 135 15.25 2.92 -11.47
N VAL A 136 15.50 2.06 -12.46
CA VAL A 136 14.42 1.48 -13.30
C VAL A 136 13.52 0.56 -12.48
N ALA A 137 14.10 -0.25 -11.60
CA ALA A 137 13.32 -1.13 -10.72
C ALA A 137 12.47 -0.31 -9.71
N ALA A 138 13.00 0.81 -9.20
CA ALA A 138 12.26 1.72 -8.30
C ALA A 138 11.06 2.35 -9.00
N LEU A 139 11.23 2.77 -10.26
CA LEU A 139 10.13 3.27 -11.09
C LEU A 139 9.06 2.19 -11.29
N GLY A 140 9.45 0.94 -11.58
CA GLY A 140 8.52 -0.19 -11.72
C GLY A 140 7.67 -0.43 -10.47
N VAL A 141 8.31 -0.49 -9.30
CA VAL A 141 7.61 -0.68 -8.02
C VAL A 141 6.68 0.48 -7.71
N SER A 142 7.14 1.72 -7.85
CA SER A 142 6.29 2.89 -7.59
C SER A 142 5.05 2.93 -8.48
N GLY A 143 5.13 2.46 -9.72
CA GLY A 143 3.98 2.31 -10.62
C GLY A 143 2.93 1.32 -10.10
N ILE A 144 3.38 0.16 -9.58
CA ILE A 144 2.49 -0.83 -8.96
C ILE A 144 1.80 -0.22 -7.73
N VAL A 145 2.55 0.47 -6.88
CA VAL A 145 2.01 1.13 -5.67
C VAL A 145 0.93 2.14 -6.03
N ILE A 146 1.18 2.99 -7.03
CA ILE A 146 0.20 3.97 -7.51
C ILE A 146 -1.06 3.27 -7.99
N TRP A 147 -0.93 2.21 -8.80
CA TRP A 147 -2.07 1.47 -9.31
C TRP A 147 -2.93 0.86 -8.19
N VAL A 148 -2.32 0.20 -7.20
CA VAL A 148 -3.08 -0.38 -6.08
C VAL A 148 -3.68 0.72 -5.19
N SER A 149 -2.96 1.82 -4.98
CA SER A 149 -3.45 2.95 -4.18
C SER A 149 -4.67 3.61 -4.84
N ILE A 150 -4.66 3.81 -6.17
CA ILE A 150 -5.82 4.34 -6.89
C ILE A 150 -7.03 3.40 -6.74
N ARG A 151 -6.81 2.08 -6.76
CA ARG A 151 -7.89 1.11 -6.56
C ARG A 151 -8.49 1.22 -5.15
N LEU A 152 -7.66 1.24 -4.10
CA LEU A 152 -8.14 1.39 -2.72
C LEU A 152 -8.83 2.75 -2.50
N ALA A 153 -8.31 3.81 -3.12
CA ALA A 153 -8.92 5.13 -3.03
C ALA A 153 -10.34 5.12 -3.59
N LYS A 154 -10.56 4.45 -4.74
CA LYS A 154 -11.91 4.29 -5.32
C LYS A 154 -12.83 3.50 -4.39
N GLU A 155 -12.39 2.35 -3.90
CA GLU A 155 -13.18 1.51 -2.98
C GLU A 155 -13.54 2.26 -1.69
N THR A 156 -12.65 3.12 -1.20
CA THR A 156 -12.89 3.93 -0.01
C THR A 156 -13.82 5.11 -0.28
N ILE A 157 -13.69 5.79 -1.43
CA ILE A 157 -14.61 6.84 -1.86
C ILE A 157 -16.02 6.26 -2.05
N ASP A 158 -16.14 5.12 -2.72
CA ASP A 158 -17.42 4.44 -2.92
C ASP A 158 -18.09 4.11 -1.56
N ALA A 159 -17.30 3.67 -0.58
CA ALA A 159 -17.79 3.43 0.77
C ALA A 159 -18.19 4.71 1.54
N LEU A 160 -17.54 5.85 1.28
CA LEU A 160 -17.90 7.14 1.87
C LEU A 160 -19.17 7.74 1.24
N LEU A 161 -19.36 7.53 -0.07
CA LEU A 161 -20.51 7.97 -0.85
C LEU A 161 -21.74 7.07 -0.69
N ASP A 162 -21.70 6.09 0.22
CA ASP A 162 -22.76 5.11 0.46
C ASP A 162 -23.17 4.35 -0.82
N ARG A 163 -22.20 4.06 -1.70
CA ARG A 163 -22.45 3.26 -2.90
C ARG A 163 -22.80 1.83 -2.49
N ALA A 164 -23.98 1.37 -2.90
CA ALA A 164 -24.39 -0.01 -2.69
C ALA A 164 -23.53 -0.97 -3.54
N PRO A 165 -23.06 -2.11 -2.98
CA PRO A 165 -22.39 -3.13 -3.77
C PRO A 165 -23.34 -3.71 -4.82
N ASP A 166 -22.90 -3.80 -6.08
CA ASP A 166 -23.74 -4.27 -7.20
C ASP A 166 -24.32 -5.67 -6.94
N SER A 167 -23.56 -6.53 -6.26
CA SER A 167 -23.99 -7.88 -5.88
C SER A 167 -25.14 -7.91 -4.87
N ILE A 168 -25.25 -6.90 -4.00
CA ILE A 168 -26.38 -6.77 -3.06
C ILE A 168 -27.58 -6.20 -3.80
N VAL A 169 -27.37 -5.22 -4.68
CA VAL A 169 -28.45 -4.65 -5.50
C VAL A 169 -29.10 -5.73 -6.36
N GLU A 170 -28.33 -6.57 -7.04
CA GLU A 170 -28.85 -7.69 -7.83
C GLU A 170 -29.58 -8.72 -6.97
N GLN A 171 -29.04 -9.07 -5.78
CA GLN A 171 -29.70 -10.00 -4.87
C GLN A 171 -31.02 -9.47 -4.33
N VAL A 172 -31.08 -8.18 -3.97
CA VAL A 172 -32.30 -7.52 -3.52
C VAL A 172 -33.31 -7.46 -4.66
N GLN A 173 -32.90 -7.03 -5.87
CA GLN A 173 -33.79 -7.02 -7.04
C GLN A 173 -34.32 -8.41 -7.39
N LYS A 174 -33.48 -9.44 -7.31
CA LYS A 174 -33.89 -10.82 -7.54
C LYS A 174 -34.91 -11.29 -6.50
N LYS A 175 -34.63 -11.08 -5.20
CA LYS A 175 -35.56 -11.43 -4.13
C LYS A 175 -36.87 -10.65 -4.19
N VAL A 176 -36.82 -9.37 -4.56
CA VAL A 176 -38.02 -8.53 -4.72
C VAL A 176 -38.86 -9.00 -5.91
N ARG A 177 -38.23 -9.43 -7.02
CA ARG A 177 -38.93 -10.02 -8.17
C ARG A 177 -39.52 -11.40 -7.88
N ASP A 178 -38.91 -12.18 -6.99
CA ASP A 178 -39.41 -13.49 -6.56
C ASP A 178 -40.60 -13.38 -5.59
N ILE A 179 -40.84 -12.20 -4.99
CA ILE A 179 -42.05 -11.93 -4.20
C ILE A 179 -43.17 -11.58 -5.18
N HIS A 180 -43.90 -12.61 -5.63
CA HIS A 180 -45.12 -12.47 -6.40
C HIS A 180 -46.26 -12.02 -5.48
N ASP A 181 -46.41 -10.71 -5.27
CA ASP A 181 -47.67 -10.00 -4.99
C ASP A 181 -47.39 -8.51 -4.69
N VAL A 182 -47.33 -7.71 -5.77
CA VAL A 182 -48.09 -6.45 -5.95
C VAL A 182 -48.41 -6.30 -7.44
#